data_AF-A0A2E0RNV1-F1
#
_entry.id   AF-A0A2E0RNV1-F1
#
_cell.length_a   1.000
_cell.length_b   1.000
_cell.length_c   1.000
_cell.angle_alpha   90.00
_cell.angle_beta   90.00
_cell.angle_gamma   90.00
#
_symmetry.space_group_name_H-M   'P 1'
#
loop_
_entity.id
_entity.type
_entity.pdbx_description
1 polymer ?
#
loop_
_entity_poly.entity_id
_entity_poly.type
_entity_poly.pdbx_seq_one_letter_code
_entity_poly.pdbx_strand_id
1 'polypeptide(L)' 'MHTFVVRIAPPVHPDDAWHGVVRRVADGHEETFHGAEQLLELMRTGAAPPPDDGSTGPVQRA' A
#
# COMPACT_ATOMS: atom_id res chain seq x y z
N MET A 1 -7.11 -8.33 11.79
CA MET A 1 -7.56 -6.92 11.78
C MET A 1 -6.33 -6.06 11.52
N HIS A 2 -6.34 -5.24 10.47
CA HIS A 2 -5.19 -4.40 10.10
C HIS A 2 -5.50 -2.94 10.45
N THR A 3 -4.58 -2.29 11.17
CA THR A 3 -4.70 -0.87 11.49
C THR A 3 -3.95 -0.04 10.44
N PHE A 4 -4.59 1.00 9.95
CA PHE A 4 -4.04 1.91 8.96
C PHE A 4 -4.12 3.36 9.46
N VAL A 5 -3.16 4.17 9.03
CA VAL A 5 -3.20 5.63 9.14
C VAL A 5 -3.37 6.19 7.74
N VAL A 6 -4.41 7.00 7.51
CA VAL A 6 -4.68 7.60 6.21
C VAL A 6 -4.42 9.09 6.29
N ARG A 7 -3.63 9.61 5.34
CA ARG A 7 -3.36 11.04 5.16
C ARG A 7 -3.99 11.47 3.86
N ILE A 8 -5.04 12.28 3.93
CA ILE A 8 -5.76 12.80 2.77
C ILE A 8 -5.07 14.11 2.35
N ALA A 9 -4.72 14.21 1.07
CA ALA A 9 -4.17 15.45 0.53
C ALA A 9 -5.28 16.50 0.39
N PRO A 10 -4.98 17.79 0.59
CA PRO A 10 -5.94 18.85 0.33
C PRO A 10 -6.34 18.82 -1.15
N PRO A 11 -7.65 18.92 -1.46
CA PRO A 11 -8.08 18.98 -2.85
C PRO A 11 -7.55 20.26 -3.51
N VAL A 12 -6.95 20.13 -4.69
CA VAL A 12 -6.48 21.28 -5.49
C VAL A 12 -7.65 21.88 -6.28
N HIS A 13 -8.60 21.04 -6.70
CA HIS A 13 -9.82 21.42 -7.40
C HIS A 13 -11.05 20.76 -6.74
N PRO A 14 -12.26 21.36 -6.86
CA PRO A 14 -13.48 20.78 -6.31
C PRO A 14 -13.87 19.44 -6.95
N ASP A 15 -13.47 19.23 -8.22
CA ASP A 15 -13.69 17.99 -8.97
C ASP A 15 -12.53 16.97 -8.81
N ASP A 16 -11.52 17.30 -8.00
CA ASP A 16 -10.38 16.41 -7.78
C ASP A 16 -10.82 15.17 -7.00
N ALA A 17 -10.50 13.99 -7.52
CA ALA A 17 -10.76 12.76 -6.80
C ALA A 17 -9.94 12.75 -5.49
N TRP A 18 -10.53 12.20 -4.43
CA TRP A 18 -9.85 12.05 -3.14
C TRP A 18 -8.54 11.31 -3.32
N HIS A 19 -7.42 11.90 -2.93
CA HIS A 19 -6.13 11.25 -3.05
C HIS A 19 -5.30 11.46 -1.79
N GLY A 20 -4.29 10.63 -1.61
CA GLY A 20 -3.47 10.68 -0.41
C GLY A 20 -2.56 9.48 -0.26
N VAL A 21 -2.14 9.24 0.98
CA VAL A 21 -1.26 8.14 1.36
C VAL A 21 -1.93 7.34 2.47
N VAL A 22 -1.92 6.02 2.33
CA VAL A 22 -2.25 5.08 3.40
C VAL A 22 -0.97 4.45 3.93
N ARG A 23 -0.85 4.37 5.25
CA ARG A 23 0.26 3.70 5.93
C ARG A 23 -0.24 2.57 6.79
N ARG A 24 0.31 1.37 6.63
CA ARG A 24 -0.01 0.24 7.54
C ARG A 24 0.78 0.35 8.83
N VAL A 25 0.10 0.20 9.97
CA VAL A 25 0.75 0.30 11.28
C VAL A 25 1.66 -0.89 11.58
N ALA A 26 1.35 -2.07 11.04
CA ALA A 26 2.05 -3.31 11.34
C ALA A 26 3.50 -3.34 10.82
N ASP A 27 3.74 -2.83 9.63
CA ASP A 27 5.04 -2.89 8.94
C ASP A 27 5.56 -1.50 8.50
N GLY A 28 4.74 -0.46 8.65
CA GLY A 28 5.08 0.90 8.25
C GLY A 28 5.01 1.16 6.75
N HIS A 29 4.56 0.19 5.94
CA HIS A 29 4.46 0.35 4.49
C HIS A 29 3.50 1.48 4.11
N GLU A 30 3.93 2.34 3.20
CA GLU A 30 3.18 3.50 2.70
C GLU A 30 2.84 3.32 1.22
N GLU A 31 1.59 3.59 0.87
CA GLU A 31 1.11 3.49 -0.50
C GLU A 31 0.17 4.65 -0.83
N THR A 32 0.26 5.18 -2.05
CA THR A 32 -0.60 6.26 -2.52
C THR A 32 -1.92 5.73 -3.03
N PHE A 33 -3.01 6.46 -2.79
CA PHE A 33 -4.32 6.15 -3.36
C PHE A 33 -4.92 7.33 -4.16
N HIS A 34 -5.71 7.00 -5.17
CA HIS A 34 -6.48 7.91 -6.01
C HIS A 34 -7.92 7.41 -6.11
N GLY A 35 -8.82 8.08 -5.41
CA GLY A 35 -10.23 7.76 -5.27
C GLY A 35 -10.55 6.83 -4.10
N ALA A 36 -11.83 6.84 -3.71
CA ALA A 36 -12.33 6.03 -2.60
C ALA A 36 -12.22 4.51 -2.87
N GLU A 37 -12.45 4.07 -4.11
CA GLU A 37 -12.40 2.65 -4.48
C GLU A 37 -11.01 2.05 -4.28
N GLN A 38 -9.97 2.79 -4.69
CA GLN A 38 -8.59 2.35 -4.51
C GLN A 38 -8.24 2.28 -3.01
N LEU A 39 -8.63 3.28 -2.22
CA LEU A 39 -8.45 3.23 -0.77
C LEU A 39 -9.13 2.01 -0.13
N LEU A 40 -10.38 1.72 -0.54
CA LEU A 40 -11.13 0.56 -0.05
C LEU A 40 -10.47 -0.76 -0.44
N GLU A 41 -9.86 -0.85 -1.63
CA GLU A 41 -9.09 -2.02 -2.04
C GLU A 41 -7.85 -2.19 -1.14
N LEU A 42 -7.08 -1.13 -0.90
CA LEU A 42 -5.88 -1.17 -0.05
C LEU A 42 -6.18 -1.58 1.40
N MET A 43 -7.29 -1.07 1.96
CA MET A 43 -7.73 -1.46 3.31
C MET A 43 -8.24 -2.91 3.38
N ARG A 44 -8.77 -3.45 2.28
CA ARG A 44 -9.27 -4.83 2.19
C ARG A 44 -8.16 -5.85 1.99
N THR A 45 -7.22 -5.57 1.09
CA THR A 45 -6.15 -6.52 0.75
C THR A 45 -5.10 -6.60 1.84
N GLY A 46 -4.89 -5.53 2.61
CA GLY A 46 -3.80 -5.49 3.59
C GLY A 46 -2.49 -5.98 2.98
N ALA A 47 -2.24 -5.62 1.71
CA ALA A 47 -1.33 -6.34 0.82
C ALA A 47 -0.02 -6.76 1.48
N ALA A 48 0.15 -8.08 1.62
CA ALA A 48 1.38 -8.74 2.00
C ALA A 48 2.54 -8.30 1.08
N PRO A 49 3.82 -8.39 1.53
CA PRO A 49 4.97 -8.08 0.67
C PRO A 49 4.85 -8.79 -0.69
N PRO A 50 5.42 -8.23 -1.77
CA PRO A 50 5.51 -8.94 -3.03
C PRO A 50 6.09 -10.34 -2.74
N PRO A 51 5.64 -11.39 -3.46
CA PRO A 51 6.19 -12.72 -3.25
C PRO A 51 7.71 -12.61 -3.31
N ASP A 52 8.40 -13.20 -2.32
CA ASP A 52 9.82 -13.49 -2.44
C ASP A 52 9.92 -14.37 -3.69
N ASP A 53 10.21 -13.76 -4.84
CA ASP A 53 10.53 -14.49 -6.06
C ASP A 53 11.70 -15.36 -5.65
N GLY A 54 11.44 -16.67 -5.53
CA GLY A 54 12.32 -17.68 -4.96
C GLY A 54 13.60 -17.87 -5.77
N SER A 55 14.40 -16.82 -5.86
CA SER A 55 15.72 -16.75 -6.45
C SER A 55 16.78 -16.83 -5.35
N THR A 56 16.56 -17.70 -4.37
CA THR A 56 17.69 -18.39 -3.75
C THR A 56 18.02 -19.59 -4.62
N GLY A 57 18.69 -19.31 -5.75
CA GLY A 57 19.39 -20.37 -6.48
C GLY A 57 20.36 -21.09 -5.53
N PRO A 58 20.56 -22.41 -5.65
CA PRO A 58 21.48 -23.11 -4.76
C PRO A 58 22.88 -22.53 -4.95
N VAL A 59 23.51 -22.10 -3.87
CA VAL A 59 24.94 -21.83 -3.82
C VAL A 59 25.68 -23.13 -4.13
N GLN A 60 26.03 -23.37 -5.41
CA GLN A 60 26.97 -24.41 -5.77
C GLN A 60 28.34 -24.00 -5.25
N ARG A 61 28.80 -24.59 -4.14
CA ARG A 61 30.21 -24.59 -3.77
C ARG A 61 30.96 -25.49 -4.75
N ALA A 62 31.93 -24.93 -5.44
CA ALA A 62 33.02 -25.64 -6.11
C ALA A 62 34.33 -24.94 -5.76
#